data_AF-A0A7L2RSV9-F1
#
_entry.id   AF-A0A7L2RSV9-F1
#
_cell.length_a   1.000
_cell.length_b   1.000
_cell.length_c   1.000
_cell.angle_alpha   90.00
_cell.angle_beta   90.00
_cell.angle_gamma   90.00
#
_symmetry.space_group_name_H-M   'P 1'
#
loop_
_entity.id
_entity.type
_entity.pdbx_description
1 polymer ?
#
loop_
_entity_poly.entity_id
_entity_poly.type
_entity_poly.pdbx_seq_one_letter_code
_entity_poly.pdbx_strand_id
1 'polypeptide(L)'
;PVANATITPGPPSPQVRAGDPVTLRCSVRVGSAPVTFTWLRDGHQVAQGALLDLGDTEPRHSGTYQCVATNQLDGTRVFRALSPELALVVTPQGHAGTAVAAGVGGSVLLLALVLGGFVGWHRWHRV
;
A
#
# COMPACT_ATOMS: atom_id res chain seq x y z
N PRO A 1 -16.22 27.44 -18.65
CA PRO A 1 -16.68 26.44 -17.65
C PRO A 1 -15.60 25.35 -17.50
N VAL A 2 -15.49 24.71 -16.34
CA VAL A 2 -14.54 23.60 -16.16
C VAL A 2 -14.96 22.37 -16.96
N ALA A 3 -14.01 21.73 -17.63
CA ALA A 3 -14.22 20.51 -18.39
C ALA A 3 -12.92 19.68 -18.49
N ASN A 4 -13.08 18.39 -18.77
CA ASN A 4 -11.98 17.44 -18.95
C ASN A 4 -11.03 17.41 -17.74
N ALA A 5 -11.58 17.05 -16.58
CA ALA A 5 -10.77 16.81 -15.39
C ALA A 5 -9.97 15.51 -15.56
N THR A 6 -8.74 15.49 -15.07
CA THR A 6 -7.83 14.35 -15.18
C THR A 6 -7.06 14.14 -13.89
N ILE A 7 -6.81 12.87 -13.56
CA ILE A 7 -5.91 12.47 -12.49
C ILE A 7 -4.55 12.10 -13.11
N THR A 8 -3.45 12.51 -12.47
CA THR A 8 -2.08 12.14 -12.84
C THR A 8 -1.36 11.57 -11.61
N PRO A 9 -0.75 10.38 -11.71
CA PRO A 9 -0.73 9.47 -12.87
C PRO A 9 -2.13 8.98 -13.26
N GLY A 10 -2.38 8.83 -14.57
CA GLY A 10 -3.68 8.42 -15.13
C GLY A 10 -3.82 6.90 -15.23
N PRO A 11 -4.98 6.39 -15.71
CA PRO A 11 -5.22 4.96 -15.88
C PRO A 11 -4.39 4.33 -17.02
N PRO A 12 -4.05 3.02 -16.92
CA PRO A 12 -4.25 2.15 -15.76
C PRO A 12 -3.30 2.54 -14.62
N SER A 13 -3.81 2.58 -13.39
CA SER A 13 -2.99 2.92 -12.23
C SER A 13 -2.06 1.76 -11.85
N PRO A 14 -0.86 2.03 -11.31
CA PRO A 14 0.06 0.99 -10.89
C PRO A 14 -0.47 0.25 -9.66
N GLN A 15 -0.19 -1.06 -9.57
CA GLN A 15 -0.21 -1.75 -8.28
C GLN A 15 0.89 -1.15 -7.41
N VAL A 16 0.50 -0.55 -6.30
CA VAL A 16 1.41 0.10 -5.36
C VAL A 16 1.76 -0.89 -4.26
N ARG A 17 3.00 -0.91 -3.78
CA ARG A 17 3.34 -1.71 -2.59
C ARG A 17 3.10 -0.86 -1.36
N ALA A 18 2.59 -1.48 -0.29
CA ALA A 18 2.46 -0.80 0.98
C ALA A 18 3.82 -0.21 1.40
N GLY A 19 3.82 0.98 2.02
CA GLY A 19 5.01 1.75 2.33
C GLY A 19 5.55 2.61 1.19
N ASP A 20 5.15 2.39 -0.06
CA ASP A 20 5.53 3.30 -1.15
C ASP A 20 4.73 4.61 -1.06
N PRO A 21 5.36 5.79 -1.20
CA PRO A 21 4.66 7.06 -1.19
C PRO A 21 3.89 7.30 -2.48
N VAL A 22 2.64 7.78 -2.38
CA VAL A 22 1.80 8.11 -3.55
C VAL A 22 1.20 9.50 -3.42
N THR A 23 1.42 10.32 -4.44
CA THR A 23 0.73 11.60 -4.60
C THR A 23 -0.02 11.64 -5.93
N LEU A 24 -1.33 11.88 -5.89
CA LEU A 24 -2.17 12.05 -7.06
C LEU A 24 -2.42 13.54 -7.31
N ARG A 25 -2.43 13.96 -8.57
CA ARG A 25 -2.74 15.33 -8.98
C ARG A 25 -4.01 15.37 -9.80
N CYS A 26 -4.90 16.31 -9.48
CA CYS A 26 -6.06 16.64 -10.29
C CYS A 26 -5.82 17.93 -11.07
N SER A 27 -6.23 17.93 -12.34
CA SER A 27 -6.13 19.08 -13.23
C SER A 27 -7.35 19.14 -14.16
N VAL A 28 -7.57 20.30 -14.78
CA VAL A 28 -8.56 20.49 -15.86
C VAL A 28 -7.85 20.97 -17.11
N ARG A 29 -8.29 20.52 -18.29
CA ARG A 29 -7.80 21.05 -19.57
C ARG A 29 -8.45 22.38 -19.93
N VAL A 30 -9.70 22.58 -19.50
CA VAL A 30 -10.48 23.79 -19.78
C VAL A 30 -11.10 24.27 -18.48
N GLY A 31 -11.00 25.58 -18.21
CA GLY A 31 -11.58 26.21 -17.02
C GLY A 31 -10.96 27.58 -16.76
N SER A 32 -11.70 28.43 -16.05
CA SER A 32 -11.24 29.73 -15.55
C SER A 32 -11.04 29.67 -14.04
N ALA A 33 -10.10 30.44 -13.51
CA ALA A 33 -9.92 30.56 -12.06
C ALA A 33 -11.11 31.31 -11.42
N PRO A 34 -11.40 31.05 -10.13
CA PRO A 34 -10.83 30.02 -9.27
C PRO A 34 -11.44 28.63 -9.54
N VAL A 35 -10.60 27.59 -9.58
CA VAL A 35 -11.05 26.20 -9.66
C VAL A 35 -10.79 25.51 -8.32
N THR A 36 -11.82 24.87 -7.78
CA THR A 36 -11.71 24.02 -6.58
C THR A 36 -11.73 22.55 -6.98
N PHE A 37 -11.03 21.71 -6.22
CA PHE A 37 -10.91 20.29 -6.49
C PHE A 37 -11.34 19.49 -5.27
N THR A 38 -12.11 18.44 -5.47
CA THR A 38 -12.56 17.50 -4.43
C THR A 38 -12.21 16.08 -4.87
N TRP A 39 -11.57 15.33 -3.98
CA TRP A 39 -11.21 13.93 -4.21
C TRP A 39 -12.27 13.01 -3.63
N LEU A 40 -12.70 12.06 -4.43
CA LEU A 40 -13.60 10.98 -4.07
C LEU A 40 -12.83 9.67 -4.08
N ARG A 41 -13.06 8.83 -3.08
CA ARG A 41 -12.68 7.42 -3.05
C ARG A 41 -13.92 6.59 -2.80
N ASP A 42 -14.23 5.69 -3.73
CA ASP A 42 -15.44 4.86 -3.71
C ASP A 42 -16.72 5.71 -3.55
N GLY A 43 -16.75 6.86 -4.24
CA GLY A 43 -17.86 7.82 -4.20
C GLY A 43 -17.88 8.75 -2.98
N HIS A 44 -17.04 8.50 -1.96
CA HIS A 44 -17.00 9.32 -0.75
C HIS A 44 -15.87 10.35 -0.80
N GLN A 45 -16.15 11.58 -0.36
CA GLN A 45 -15.13 12.63 -0.28
C GLN A 45 -14.05 12.26 0.74
N VAL A 46 -12.80 12.30 0.32
CA VAL A 46 -11.63 12.02 1.16
C VAL A 46 -10.69 13.21 1.34
N ALA A 47 -10.66 14.14 0.39
CA ALA A 47 -9.81 15.33 0.47
C ALA A 47 -10.29 16.47 -0.44
N GLN A 48 -9.69 17.64 -0.27
CA GLN A 48 -9.85 18.80 -1.13
C GLN A 48 -8.48 19.34 -1.56
N GLY A 49 -8.43 19.98 -2.72
CA GLY A 49 -7.20 20.55 -3.29
C GLY A 49 -6.70 19.80 -4.52
N ALA A 50 -5.78 20.43 -5.24
CA ALA A 50 -5.28 19.90 -6.52
C ALA A 50 -4.38 18.65 -6.34
N LEU A 51 -3.85 18.42 -5.14
CA LEU A 51 -3.03 17.27 -4.80
C LEU A 51 -3.71 16.44 -3.70
N LEU A 52 -3.65 15.13 -3.84
CA LEU A 52 -3.97 14.16 -2.82
C LEU A 52 -2.69 13.41 -2.47
N ASP A 53 -2.15 13.68 -1.30
CA ASP A 53 -0.99 12.96 -0.78
C ASP A 53 -1.47 11.82 0.12
N LEU A 54 -1.17 10.58 -0.28
CA LEU A 54 -1.49 9.39 0.49
C LEU A 54 -0.31 9.01 1.41
N GLY A 55 0.85 9.65 1.27
CA GLY A 55 2.07 9.30 1.99
C GLY A 55 2.39 7.81 1.85
N ASP A 56 2.96 7.23 2.90
CA ASP A 56 3.25 5.79 2.97
C ASP A 56 1.96 4.98 2.84
N THR A 57 1.82 4.28 1.72
CA THR A 57 0.56 3.64 1.38
C THR A 57 0.29 2.39 2.20
N GLU A 58 -0.99 2.12 2.46
CA GLU A 58 -1.44 0.92 3.16
C GLU A 58 -2.59 0.26 2.40
N PRO A 59 -2.90 -1.03 2.64
CA PRO A 59 -4.01 -1.72 1.97
C PRO A 59 -5.34 -0.96 2.03
N ARG A 60 -5.60 -0.23 3.13
CA ARG A 60 -6.79 0.63 3.32
C ARG A 60 -6.86 1.85 2.38
N HIS A 61 -5.77 2.19 1.69
CA HIS A 61 -5.74 3.25 0.69
C HIS A 61 -6.21 2.75 -0.68
N SER A 62 -6.41 1.44 -0.87
CA SER A 62 -7.00 0.89 -2.09
C SER A 62 -8.43 1.40 -2.29
N GLY A 63 -8.84 1.56 -3.54
CA GLY A 63 -10.19 1.99 -3.91
C GLY A 63 -10.23 2.64 -5.29
N THR A 64 -11.42 3.05 -5.70
CA THR A 64 -11.62 3.78 -6.96
C THR A 64 -11.64 5.28 -6.70
N TYR A 65 -10.65 5.98 -7.24
CA TYR A 65 -10.49 7.41 -7.07
C TYR A 65 -11.09 8.19 -8.24
N GLN A 66 -11.75 9.29 -7.93
CA GLN A 66 -12.15 10.32 -8.89
C GLN A 66 -11.86 11.71 -8.31
N CYS A 67 -11.65 12.68 -9.20
CA CYS A 67 -11.58 14.07 -8.82
C CYS A 67 -12.74 14.84 -9.47
N VAL A 68 -13.33 15.74 -8.68
CA VAL A 68 -14.34 16.70 -9.14
C VAL A 68 -13.71 18.08 -9.15
N ALA A 69 -13.57 18.67 -10.34
CA ALA A 69 -13.20 20.07 -10.50
C ALA A 69 -14.46 20.94 -10.56
N THR A 70 -14.49 22.03 -9.80
CA THR A 70 -15.62 22.96 -9.74
C THR A 70 -15.15 24.39 -10.00
N ASN A 71 -15.88 25.13 -10.83
CA ASN A 71 -15.66 26.56 -11.03
C ASN A 71 -17.00 27.30 -11.08
N GLN A 72 -17.01 28.52 -10.55
CA GLN A 72 -18.18 29.40 -10.55
C GLN A 72 -17.95 30.56 -11.53
N LEU A 73 -18.91 30.79 -12.43
CA LEU A 73 -18.96 31.99 -13.27
C LEU A 73 -20.03 32.94 -12.73
N ASP A 74 -19.73 34.24 -12.78
CA ASP A 74 -20.66 35.33 -12.47
C ASP A 74 -21.38 35.19 -11.12
N GLY A 75 -20.70 34.56 -10.14
CA GLY A 75 -21.18 34.33 -8.77
C GLY A 75 -22.37 33.37 -8.61
N THR A 76 -22.94 32.87 -9.69
CA THR A 76 -24.23 32.12 -9.66
C THR A 76 -24.17 30.79 -10.40
N ARG A 77 -23.33 30.68 -11.44
CA ARG A 77 -23.31 29.50 -12.32
C ARG A 77 -22.18 28.56 -11.91
N VAL A 78 -22.54 27.43 -11.32
CA VAL A 78 -21.59 26.39 -10.89
C VAL A 78 -21.42 25.36 -11.99
N PHE A 79 -20.18 25.13 -12.43
CA PHE A 79 -19.81 24.08 -13.38
C PHE A 79 -18.96 23.02 -12.68
N ARG A 80 -19.17 21.75 -13.02
CA ARG A 80 -18.44 20.61 -12.47
C ARG A 80 -17.92 19.72 -13.59
N ALA A 81 -16.72 19.19 -13.41
CA ALA A 81 -16.13 18.18 -14.28
C ALA A 81 -15.57 17.03 -13.45
N LEU A 82 -16.00 15.80 -13.73
CA LEU A 82 -15.45 14.59 -13.13
C LEU A 82 -14.30 14.06 -13.97
N SER A 83 -13.28 13.51 -13.32
CA SER A 83 -12.25 12.73 -13.99
C SER A 83 -12.74 11.31 -14.30
N PRO A 84 -12.07 10.60 -15.22
CA PRO A 84 -12.14 9.14 -15.27
C PRO A 84 -11.81 8.51 -13.91
N GLU A 85 -12.33 7.31 -13.69
CA GLU A 85 -12.02 6.49 -12.51
C GLU A 85 -10.58 5.97 -12.55
N LEU A 86 -9.90 6.04 -11.41
CA LEU A 86 -8.57 5.50 -11.19
C LEU A 86 -8.64 4.42 -10.09
N ALA A 87 -8.62 3.15 -10.47
CA ALA A 87 -8.56 2.05 -9.52
C ALA A 87 -7.14 1.91 -8.95
N LEU A 88 -6.95 2.25 -7.67
CA LEU A 88 -5.68 2.12 -6.95
C LEU A 88 -5.71 0.85 -6.10
N VAL A 89 -4.70 -0.01 -6.25
CA VAL A 89 -4.57 -1.25 -5.46
C VAL A 89 -3.24 -1.23 -4.73
N VAL A 90 -3.29 -1.29 -3.40
CA VAL A 90 -2.11 -1.35 -2.54
C VAL A 90 -1.89 -2.79 -2.03
N THR A 91 -0.76 -3.38 -2.39
CA THR A 91 -0.40 -4.76 -2.03
C THR A 91 0.40 -4.79 -0.72
N PRO A 92 0.15 -5.72 0.21
CA PRO A 92 0.93 -5.84 1.45
C PRO A 92 2.41 -6.15 1.17
N GLN A 93 3.31 -5.58 1.98
CA GLN A 93 4.71 -5.99 1.96
C GLN A 93 4.88 -7.32 2.69
N GLY A 94 5.05 -8.40 1.94
CA GLY A 94 5.39 -9.72 2.48
C GLY A 94 6.77 -9.68 3.15
N HIS A 95 6.80 -9.45 4.45
CA HIS A 95 8.02 -9.64 5.23
C HIS A 95 8.22 -11.15 5.40
N ALA A 96 9.10 -11.73 4.58
CA ALA A 96 9.62 -13.07 4.80
C ALA A 96 10.53 -13.03 6.05
N GLY A 97 9.91 -13.04 7.24
CA GLY A 97 10.63 -13.21 8.50
C GLY A 97 11.36 -14.55 8.47
N THR A 98 12.68 -14.51 8.59
CA THR A 98 13.55 -15.69 8.61
C THR A 98 13.09 -16.66 9.70
N ALA A 99 12.51 -17.79 9.31
CA ALA A 99 12.28 -18.89 10.22
C ALA A 99 13.65 -19.47 10.61
N VAL A 100 14.15 -19.14 11.80
CA VAL A 100 15.34 -19.79 12.34
C VAL A 100 14.92 -21.18 12.79
N ALA A 101 15.22 -22.21 11.99
CA ALA A 101 15.02 -23.59 12.41
C ALA A 101 16.01 -23.90 13.55
N ALA A 102 15.54 -23.90 14.80
CA ALA A 102 16.34 -24.29 15.95
C ALA A 102 16.72 -25.78 15.82
N GLY A 103 18.02 -26.06 15.69
CA GLY A 103 18.58 -27.40 15.52
C GLY A 103 18.47 -28.24 16.80
N VAL A 104 17.29 -28.79 17.08
CA VAL A 104 17.07 -29.74 18.20
C VAL A 104 17.80 -31.07 17.96
N GLY A 105 18.03 -31.47 16.70
CA GLY A 105 18.64 -32.74 16.35
C GLY A 105 20.10 -32.92 16.79
N GLY A 106 20.90 -31.84 16.79
CA GLY A 106 22.32 -31.91 17.16
C GLY A 106 22.53 -32.22 18.65
N SER A 107 21.73 -31.59 19.51
CA SER A 107 21.80 -31.76 20.97
C SER A 107 21.43 -33.18 21.40
N VAL A 108 20.43 -33.80 20.75
CA VAL A 108 20.01 -35.17 21.06
C VAL A 108 21.08 -36.19 20.64
N LEU A 109 21.72 -36.01 19.49
CA LEU A 109 22.76 -36.92 19.01
C LEU A 109 23.99 -36.90 19.92
N LEU A 110 24.44 -35.72 20.36
CA LEU A 110 25.55 -35.57 21.29
C LEU A 110 25.28 -36.26 22.63
N LEU A 111 24.06 -36.10 23.17
CA LEU A 111 23.68 -36.71 24.45
C LEU A 111 23.67 -38.24 24.37
N ALA A 112 23.17 -38.80 23.26
CA ALA A 112 23.17 -40.24 23.02
C ALA A 112 24.59 -40.82 22.93
N LEU A 113 25.53 -40.13 22.26
CA LEU A 113 26.92 -40.56 22.16
C LEU A 113 27.63 -40.57 23.51
N VAL A 114 27.41 -39.55 24.34
CA VAL A 114 28.01 -39.45 25.69
C VAL A 114 27.50 -40.57 26.60
N LEU A 115 26.17 -40.79 26.63
CA LEU A 115 25.59 -41.88 27.43
C LEU A 115 26.05 -43.25 26.94
N GLY A 116 26.11 -43.47 25.62
CA GLY A 116 26.62 -44.71 25.03
C GLY A 116 28.07 -45.00 25.40
N GLY A 117 28.94 -43.98 25.33
CA GLY A 117 30.34 -44.08 25.74
C GLY A 117 30.50 -44.40 27.23
N PHE A 118 29.72 -43.74 28.09
CA PHE A 118 29.77 -43.98 29.54
C PHE A 118 29.32 -45.39 29.90
N VAL A 119 28.23 -45.90 29.30
CA VAL A 119 27.77 -47.28 29.52
C VAL A 119 28.80 -48.29 29.00
N GLY A 120 29.40 -48.04 27.83
CA GLY A 120 30.47 -48.88 27.28
C GLY A 120 31.69 -48.96 28.21
N TRP A 121 32.15 -47.81 28.70
CA TRP A 121 33.22 -47.71 29.69
C TRP A 121 32.90 -48.47 30.97
N HIS A 122 31.70 -48.28 31.51
CA HIS A 122 31.29 -48.93 32.76
C HIS A 122 31.20 -50.45 32.63
N ARG A 123 30.80 -50.95 31.45
CA ARG A 123 30.75 -52.39 31.15
C ARG A 123 32.14 -52.99 30.99
N TRP A 124 33.10 -52.26 30.40
CA TRP A 124 34.49 -52.70 30.28
C TRP A 124 35.12 -52.87 31.67
N HIS A 125 34.95 -51.90 32.57
CA HIS A 125 35.58 -51.93 33.88
C HIS A 125 34.97 -52.92 34.88
N ARG A 126 33.82 -53.51 34.57
CA ARG A 126 33.19 -54.56 35.40
C ARG A 126 33.46 -55.98 34.91
N VAL A 127 34.22 -56.16 33.83
CA VAL A 127 34.74 -57.45 33.33
C VAL A 127 36.18 -57.60 33.79
#